data_AF-A0A8D1GZH9-F1
#
_entry.id   AF-A0A8D1GZH9-F1
#
_cell.length_a   1.000
_cell.length_b   1.000
_cell.length_c   1.000
_cell.angle_alpha   90.00
_cell.angle_beta   90.00
_cell.angle_gamma   90.00
#
_symmetry.space_group_name_H-M   'P 1'
#
loop_
_entity.id
_entity.type
_entity.pdbx_description
1 polymer ?
#
loop_
_entity_poly.entity_id
_entity_poly.type
_entity_poly.pdbx_seq_one_letter_code
_entity_poly.pdbx_strand_id
1 'polypeptide(L)'
;MSEDEEKVKLRRLEPAIQKFIKIVVPTDLERLRKHQINIEKYQRCRIWDKLHEEHINAGRTVQQLRSNIREMEKLCLKVRKDDLGLLKRMIEPIKEEASAATAEFLQLHLESVEELQKQFDDKEALLQPSLTRSMTVGGNVLSFILDCSIVMQLIKSPTCIDTAIKCKSPGITS
;
A
#
# COMPACT_ATOMS: atom_id res chain seq x y z
N MET A 1 -5.04 11.24 -37.49
CA MET A 1 -5.35 12.45 -36.71
C MET A 1 -4.43 12.43 -35.50
N SER A 2 -3.67 13.49 -35.26
CA SER A 2 -2.51 13.47 -34.36
C SER A 2 -2.97 13.62 -32.90
N GLU A 3 -2.58 12.71 -32.02
CA GLU A 3 -2.88 12.70 -30.57
C GLU A 3 -2.46 13.99 -29.82
N ASP A 4 -1.75 14.90 -30.49
CA ASP A 4 -1.32 16.19 -29.96
C ASP A 4 -2.39 17.30 -30.05
N GLU A 5 -3.51 17.12 -30.78
CA GLU A 5 -4.54 18.17 -30.95
C GLU A 5 -5.41 18.45 -29.70
N GLU A 6 -5.47 17.55 -28.72
CA GLU A 6 -6.30 17.73 -27.50
C GLU A 6 -5.49 18.14 -26.24
N LYS A 7 -4.18 18.34 -26.36
CA LYS A 7 -3.31 18.66 -25.21
C LYS A 7 -3.40 20.14 -24.81
N VAL A 8 -3.64 20.37 -23.51
CA VAL A 8 -3.81 21.70 -22.92
C VAL A 8 -2.55 22.19 -22.20
N LYS A 9 -2.41 23.51 -22.05
CA LYS A 9 -1.36 24.11 -21.22
C LYS A 9 -1.56 23.71 -19.76
N LEU A 10 -0.46 23.50 -19.04
CA LEU A 10 -0.47 23.08 -17.63
C LEU A 10 -1.34 23.97 -16.75
N ARG A 11 -1.29 25.28 -16.94
CA ARG A 11 -2.07 26.28 -16.16
C ARG A 11 -3.57 25.98 -16.05
N ARG A 12 -4.17 25.26 -17.01
CA ARG A 12 -5.60 24.87 -16.95
C ARG A 12 -5.85 23.70 -15.99
N LEU A 13 -4.93 22.76 -15.91
CA LEU A 13 -5.02 21.56 -15.09
C LEU A 13 -4.31 21.70 -13.75
N GLU A 14 -3.44 22.71 -13.63
CA GLU A 14 -2.63 22.97 -12.46
C GLU A 14 -3.45 23.02 -11.15
N PRO A 15 -4.61 23.69 -11.05
CA PRO A 15 -5.40 23.67 -9.81
C PRO A 15 -5.86 22.26 -9.42
N ALA A 16 -6.24 21.43 -10.39
CA ALA A 16 -6.67 20.06 -10.14
C ALA A 16 -5.49 19.17 -9.71
N ILE A 17 -4.34 19.31 -10.38
CA ILE A 17 -3.11 18.58 -10.03
C ILE A 17 -2.61 19.00 -8.64
N GLN A 18 -2.61 20.30 -8.35
CA GLN A 18 -2.24 20.86 -7.06
C GLN A 18 -3.14 20.36 -5.92
N LYS A 19 -4.44 20.14 -6.18
CA LYS A 19 -5.34 19.52 -5.19
C LYS A 19 -4.87 18.12 -4.79
N PHE A 20 -4.41 17.31 -5.75
CA PHE A 20 -3.85 16.00 -5.44
C PHE A 20 -2.58 16.11 -4.61
N ILE A 21 -1.64 16.97 -5.04
CA ILE A 21 -0.34 17.17 -4.39
C ILE A 21 -0.49 17.69 -2.96
N LYS A 22 -1.34 18.70 -2.74
CA LYS A 22 -1.40 19.44 -1.47
C LYS A 22 -2.40 18.89 -0.47
N ILE A 23 -3.40 18.14 -0.92
CA ILE A 23 -4.54 17.77 -0.08
C ILE A 23 -4.77 16.27 -0.12
N VAL A 24 -5.10 15.74 -1.30
CA VAL A 24 -5.60 14.36 -1.41
C VAL A 24 -4.53 13.35 -1.00
N VAL A 25 -3.35 13.40 -1.64
CA VAL A 25 -2.29 12.42 -1.36
C VAL A 25 -1.74 12.57 0.06
N PRO A 26 -1.41 13.78 0.56
CA PRO A 26 -0.95 13.94 1.95
C PRO A 26 -1.96 13.44 2.99
N THR A 27 -3.27 13.59 2.74
CA THR A 27 -4.31 13.09 3.65
C THR A 27 -4.31 11.56 3.70
N ASP A 28 -4.20 10.90 2.55
CA ASP A 28 -4.13 9.45 2.47
C ASP A 28 -2.85 8.91 3.13
N LEU A 29 -1.72 9.59 2.94
CA LEU A 29 -0.43 9.23 3.56
C LEU A 29 -0.48 9.32 5.08
N GLU A 30 -0.99 10.42 5.63
CA GLU A 30 -1.14 10.59 7.08
C GLU A 30 -2.08 9.52 7.67
N ARG A 31 -3.14 9.17 6.94
CA ARG A 31 -4.05 8.09 7.33
C ARG A 31 -3.34 6.73 7.30
N LEU A 32 -2.57 6.44 6.26
CA LEU A 32 -1.82 5.19 6.14
C LEU A 32 -0.78 5.05 7.26
N ARG A 33 -0.06 6.14 7.58
CA ARG A 33 0.88 6.18 8.70
C ARG A 33 0.21 5.85 10.04
N LYS A 34 -0.99 6.37 10.30
CA LYS A 34 -1.77 6.02 11.51
C LYS A 34 -2.10 4.54 11.57
N HIS A 35 -2.49 3.96 10.43
CA HIS A 35 -2.75 2.53 10.35
C HIS A 35 -1.51 1.69 10.65
N GLN A 36 -0.33 2.07 10.12
CA GLN A 36 0.94 1.38 10.40
C GLN A 36 1.25 1.36 11.91
N ILE A 37 1.13 2.50 12.58
CA ILE A 37 1.34 2.61 14.04
C ILE A 37 0.36 1.71 14.82
N ASN A 38 -0.90 1.66 14.39
CA ASN A 38 -1.91 0.82 15.02
C ASN A 38 -1.66 -0.66 14.80
N ILE A 39 -1.23 -1.06 13.60
CA ILE A 39 -0.83 -2.44 13.28
C ILE A 39 0.28 -2.89 14.22
N GLU A 40 1.38 -2.14 14.31
CA GLU A 40 2.49 -2.46 15.21
C GLU A 40 2.04 -2.53 16.68
N LYS A 41 1.13 -1.64 17.09
CA LYS A 41 0.56 -1.64 18.44
C LYS A 41 -0.26 -2.90 18.70
N TYR A 42 -1.18 -3.26 17.82
CA TYR A 42 -2.07 -4.41 18.01
C TYR A 42 -1.31 -5.73 17.91
N GLN A 43 -0.30 -5.81 17.05
CA GLN A 43 0.60 -6.96 16.96
C GLN A 43 1.38 -7.14 18.28
N ARG A 44 2.02 -6.09 18.80
CA ARG A 44 2.75 -6.15 20.09
C ARG A 44 1.86 -6.53 21.26
N CYS A 45 0.62 -6.02 21.29
CA CYS A 45 -0.35 -6.32 22.34
C CYS A 45 -1.10 -7.64 22.12
N ARG A 46 -0.85 -8.38 21.03
CA ARG A 46 -1.54 -9.63 20.64
C ARG A 46 -3.07 -9.48 20.57
N ILE A 47 -3.55 -8.33 20.10
CA ILE A 47 -4.98 -8.04 19.93
C ILE A 47 -5.37 -8.37 18.48
N TRP A 48 -5.56 -9.65 18.21
CA TRP A 48 -5.67 -10.17 16.84
C TRP A 48 -6.89 -9.67 16.07
N ASP A 49 -8.05 -9.56 16.71
CA ASP A 49 -9.27 -9.09 16.04
C ASP A 49 -9.11 -7.63 15.58
N LYS A 50 -8.48 -6.77 16.41
CA LYS A 50 -8.19 -5.37 16.02
C LYS A 50 -7.07 -5.28 14.99
N LEU A 51 -6.05 -6.13 15.08
CA LEU A 51 -4.99 -6.21 14.09
C LEU A 51 -5.57 -6.54 12.70
N HIS A 52 -6.50 -7.49 12.66
CA HIS A 52 -7.21 -7.90 11.46
C HIS A 52 -7.98 -6.75 10.81
N GLU A 53 -8.86 -6.12 11.57
CA GLU A 53 -9.64 -4.97 11.11
C GLU A 53 -8.72 -3.84 10.61
N GLU A 54 -7.62 -3.60 11.32
CA GLU A 54 -6.69 -2.54 10.97
C GLU A 54 -5.96 -2.82 9.64
N HIS A 55 -5.54 -4.06 9.38
CA HIS A 55 -4.97 -4.42 8.07
C HIS A 55 -5.96 -4.24 6.92
N ILE A 56 -7.25 -4.59 7.12
CA ILE A 56 -8.29 -4.35 6.11
C ILE A 56 -8.45 -2.85 5.85
N ASN A 57 -8.51 -2.04 6.91
CA ASN A 57 -8.68 -0.59 6.80
C ASN A 57 -7.45 0.07 6.14
N ALA A 58 -6.26 -0.38 6.48
CA ALA A 58 -5.02 0.06 5.86
C ALA A 58 -4.98 -0.32 4.37
N GLY A 59 -5.35 -1.56 4.03
CA GLY A 59 -5.44 -2.03 2.65
C GLY A 59 -6.39 -1.20 1.79
N ARG A 60 -7.55 -0.81 2.32
CA ARG A 60 -8.49 0.13 1.67
C ARG A 60 -7.84 1.51 1.45
N THR A 61 -7.08 2.00 2.41
CA THR A 61 -6.37 3.28 2.30
C THR A 61 -5.31 3.23 1.20
N VAL A 62 -4.57 2.12 1.08
CA VAL A 62 -3.61 1.90 -0.01
C VAL A 62 -4.32 1.87 -1.38
N GLN A 63 -5.46 1.17 -1.49
CA GLN A 63 -6.24 1.15 -2.72
C GLN A 63 -6.69 2.56 -3.13
N GLN A 64 -7.18 3.35 -2.16
CA GLN A 64 -7.60 4.73 -2.40
C GLN A 64 -6.44 5.60 -2.86
N LEU A 65 -5.30 5.53 -2.16
CA LEU A 65 -4.08 6.26 -2.50
C LEU A 65 -3.65 5.95 -3.94
N ARG A 66 -3.62 4.67 -4.33
CA ARG A 66 -3.28 4.24 -5.70
C ARG A 66 -4.26 4.77 -6.73
N SER A 67 -5.57 4.75 -6.43
CA SER A 67 -6.59 5.32 -7.32
C SER A 67 -6.35 6.82 -7.54
N ASN A 68 -6.10 7.55 -6.45
CA ASN A 68 -5.86 8.99 -6.49
C ASN A 68 -4.60 9.34 -7.30
N ILE A 69 -3.52 8.58 -7.15
CA ILE A 69 -2.31 8.73 -7.97
C ILE A 69 -2.61 8.50 -9.46
N ARG A 70 -3.34 7.43 -9.81
CA ARG A 70 -3.70 7.15 -11.21
C ARG A 70 -4.58 8.23 -11.83
N GLU A 71 -5.53 8.76 -11.08
CA GLU A 71 -6.37 9.87 -11.53
C GLU A 71 -5.54 11.13 -11.80
N MET A 72 -4.59 11.45 -10.92
CA MET A 72 -3.65 12.54 -11.12
C MET A 72 -2.79 12.30 -12.38
N GLU A 73 -2.26 11.08 -12.59
CA GLU A 73 -1.49 10.72 -13.79
C GLU A 73 -2.33 10.86 -15.07
N LYS A 74 -3.60 10.49 -15.04
CA LYS A 74 -4.52 10.68 -16.17
C LYS A 74 -4.70 12.15 -16.55
N LEU A 75 -4.69 13.05 -15.57
CA LEU A 75 -4.67 14.50 -15.84
C LEU A 75 -3.34 14.92 -16.48
N CYS A 76 -2.22 14.35 -16.03
CA CYS A 76 -0.89 14.64 -16.55
C CYS A 76 -0.74 14.30 -18.04
N LEU A 77 -1.40 13.25 -18.53
CA LEU A 77 -1.39 12.85 -19.94
C LEU A 77 -1.99 13.89 -20.90
N LYS A 78 -2.82 14.80 -20.38
CA LYS A 78 -3.47 15.87 -21.16
C LYS A 78 -2.62 17.13 -21.28
N VAL A 79 -1.44 17.17 -20.67
CA VAL A 79 -0.54 18.33 -20.68
C VAL A 79 0.33 18.35 -21.93
N ARG A 80 0.58 19.53 -22.48
CA ARG A 80 1.49 19.72 -23.63
C ARG A 80 2.93 19.29 -23.30
N LYS A 81 3.64 18.83 -24.33
CA LYS A 81 5.04 18.36 -24.24
C LYS A 81 5.96 19.41 -23.59
N ASP A 82 5.79 20.68 -23.96
CA ASP A 82 6.60 21.81 -23.45
C ASP A 82 6.52 21.96 -21.91
N ASP A 83 5.37 21.64 -21.32
CA ASP A 83 5.12 21.78 -19.89
C ASP A 83 5.50 20.51 -19.09
N LEU A 84 5.85 19.39 -19.74
CA LEU A 84 6.11 18.11 -19.07
C LEU A 84 7.27 18.18 -18.08
N GLY A 85 8.32 18.96 -18.37
CA GLY A 85 9.45 19.13 -17.46
C GLY A 85 9.08 19.85 -16.16
N LEU A 86 8.17 20.83 -16.22
CA LEU A 86 7.64 21.49 -15.03
C LEU A 86 6.69 20.56 -14.29
N LEU A 87 5.77 19.91 -15.01
CA LEU A 87 4.82 18.97 -14.46
C LEU A 87 5.52 17.83 -13.70
N LYS A 88 6.56 17.24 -14.29
CA LYS A 88 7.34 16.17 -13.65
C LYS A 88 7.90 16.61 -12.30
N ARG A 89 8.53 17.79 -12.25
CA ARG A 89 9.08 18.35 -10.99
C ARG A 89 8.01 18.57 -9.92
N MET A 90 6.77 18.84 -10.31
CA MET A 90 5.66 19.02 -9.38
C MET A 90 5.13 17.69 -8.82
N ILE A 91 5.08 16.65 -9.63
CA ILE A 91 4.40 15.39 -9.27
C ILE A 91 5.36 14.31 -8.75
N GLU A 92 6.63 14.32 -9.14
CA GLU A 92 7.56 13.24 -8.77
C GLU A 92 7.71 13.09 -7.25
N PRO A 93 7.90 14.17 -6.46
CA PRO A 93 8.08 14.02 -5.01
C PRO A 93 6.91 13.31 -4.33
N ILE A 94 5.67 13.69 -4.69
CA ILE A 94 4.48 13.11 -4.07
C ILE A 94 4.22 11.68 -4.55
N LYS A 95 4.63 11.34 -5.78
CA LYS A 95 4.55 9.98 -6.32
C LYS A 95 5.57 9.05 -5.65
N GLU A 96 6.79 9.52 -5.46
CA GLU A 96 7.85 8.79 -4.75
C GLU A 96 7.42 8.52 -3.30
N GLU A 97 6.88 9.53 -2.62
CA GLU A 97 6.37 9.39 -1.26
C GLU A 97 5.21 8.37 -1.16
N ALA A 98 4.22 8.46 -2.07
CA ALA A 98 3.13 7.48 -2.15
C ALA A 98 3.63 6.06 -2.43
N SER A 99 4.65 5.93 -3.28
CA SER A 99 5.26 4.64 -3.61
C SER A 99 5.99 4.06 -2.40
N ALA A 100 6.78 4.88 -1.70
CA ALA A 100 7.50 4.50 -0.49
C ALA A 100 6.55 4.04 0.62
N ALA A 101 5.53 4.84 0.93
CA ALA A 101 4.56 4.51 1.98
C ALA A 101 3.77 3.22 1.66
N THR A 102 3.44 3.00 0.39
CA THR A 102 2.80 1.75 -0.06
C THR A 102 3.73 0.55 0.14
N ALA A 103 5.01 0.68 -0.23
CA ALA A 103 5.99 -0.38 -0.05
C ALA A 103 6.24 -0.70 1.44
N GLU A 104 6.37 0.33 2.28
CA GLU A 104 6.52 0.17 3.74
C GLU A 104 5.31 -0.54 4.36
N PHE A 105 4.08 -0.16 3.96
CA PHE A 105 2.89 -0.87 4.42
C PHE A 105 2.90 -2.35 4.01
N LEU A 106 3.24 -2.64 2.75
CA LEU A 106 3.30 -4.01 2.25
C LEU A 106 4.33 -4.86 3.01
N GLN A 107 5.47 -4.26 3.35
CA GLN A 107 6.50 -4.91 4.15
C GLN A 107 6.01 -5.19 5.57
N LEU A 108 5.49 -4.18 6.27
CA LEU A 108 4.93 -4.36 7.62
C LEU A 108 3.84 -5.44 7.64
N HIS A 109 3.00 -5.47 6.61
CA HIS A 109 1.96 -6.49 6.47
C HIS A 109 2.52 -7.90 6.30
N LEU A 110 3.60 -8.08 5.51
CA LEU A 110 4.27 -9.36 5.38
C LEU A 110 4.87 -9.83 6.70
N GLU A 111 5.58 -8.94 7.41
CA GLU A 111 6.18 -9.21 8.72
C GLU A 111 5.12 -9.62 9.76
N SER A 112 3.95 -8.95 9.76
CA SER A 112 2.82 -9.33 10.63
C SER A 112 2.29 -10.75 10.34
N VAL A 113 2.24 -11.16 9.07
CA VAL A 113 1.78 -12.50 8.67
C VAL A 113 2.81 -13.57 9.06
N GLU A 114 4.10 -13.31 8.84
CA GLU A 114 5.18 -14.25 9.21
C GLU A 114 5.26 -14.47 10.73
N GLU A 115 5.15 -13.41 11.53
CA GLU A 115 5.13 -13.51 12.99
C GLU A 115 3.92 -14.32 13.47
N LEU A 116 2.77 -14.16 12.83
CA LEU A 116 1.59 -14.96 13.14
C LEU A 116 1.78 -16.43 12.77
N GLN A 117 2.35 -16.73 11.60
CA GLN A 117 2.63 -18.11 11.18
C GLN A 117 3.58 -18.80 12.16
N LYS A 118 4.65 -18.12 12.58
CA LYS A 118 5.61 -18.67 13.55
C LYS A 118 4.94 -19.01 14.89
N GLN A 119 4.04 -18.16 15.39
CA GLN A 119 3.31 -18.44 16.62
C GLN A 119 2.32 -19.62 16.51
N PHE A 120 1.92 -20.00 15.29
CA PHE A 120 1.16 -21.23 15.03
C PHE A 120 2.06 -22.45 15.08
N ASP A 121 3.16 -22.42 14.34
CA ASP A 121 4.10 -23.55 14.25
C ASP A 121 4.71 -23.86 15.63
N ASP A 122 5.04 -22.84 16.42
CA ASP A 122 5.56 -23.01 17.79
C ASP A 122 4.51 -23.63 18.75
N LYS A 123 3.21 -23.37 18.53
CA LYS A 123 2.12 -23.97 19.32
C LYS A 123 1.79 -25.40 18.91
N GLU A 124 1.90 -25.70 17.62
CA GLU A 124 1.69 -27.05 17.07
C GLU A 124 2.83 -27.99 17.48
N ALA A 125 4.07 -27.50 17.49
CA ALA A 125 5.24 -28.24 17.97
C ALA A 125 5.15 -28.62 19.47
N LEU A 126 4.40 -27.87 20.27
CA LEU A 126 4.16 -28.14 21.70
C LEU A 126 2.98 -29.10 21.96
N LEU A 127 2.20 -29.48 20.94
CA LEU A 127 1.01 -30.34 21.10
C LEU A 127 1.06 -31.55 20.15
N GLN A 128 1.68 -32.64 20.61
CA GLN A 128 1.43 -33.99 20.07
C GLN A 128 0.00 -34.47 20.46
N PRO A 129 -0.62 -35.41 19.72
CA PRO A 129 -2.05 -35.43 19.46
C PRO A 129 -2.84 -35.93 20.68
N SER A 130 -3.46 -35.01 21.40
CA SER A 130 -4.59 -35.33 22.27
C SER A 130 -5.79 -34.55 21.79
N LEU A 131 -6.67 -35.29 21.12
CA LEU A 131 -8.01 -34.89 20.71
C LEU A 131 -8.72 -34.22 21.91
N THR A 132 -9.51 -33.17 21.63
CA THR A 132 -10.31 -32.33 22.55
C THR A 132 -9.65 -31.09 23.15
N ARG A 133 -9.49 -30.03 22.33
CA ARG A 133 -9.92 -28.70 22.76
C ARG A 133 -10.31 -27.84 21.56
N SER A 134 -11.60 -27.61 21.40
CA SER A 134 -12.11 -26.51 20.58
C SER A 134 -11.56 -25.21 21.17
N MET A 135 -10.59 -24.61 20.49
CA MET A 135 -10.11 -23.27 20.79
C MET A 135 -10.46 -22.38 19.61
N THR A 136 -11.37 -21.45 19.85
CA THR A 136 -11.80 -20.38 18.93
C THR A 136 -10.65 -19.50 18.40
N VAL A 137 -9.43 -19.67 18.92
CA VAL A 137 -8.21 -18.95 18.50
C VAL A 137 -7.65 -19.46 17.16
N GLY A 138 -7.80 -20.76 16.85
CA GLY A 138 -7.26 -21.34 15.61
C GLY A 138 -7.98 -20.86 14.34
N GLY A 139 -9.30 -20.65 14.44
CA GLY A 139 -10.12 -20.16 13.32
C GLY A 139 -9.83 -18.69 12.97
N ASN A 140 -9.60 -17.84 13.96
CA ASN A 140 -9.36 -16.41 13.74
C ASN A 140 -8.05 -16.13 13.00
N VAL A 141 -7.01 -16.94 13.22
CA VAL A 141 -5.71 -16.69 12.57
C VAL A 141 -5.63 -17.31 11.17
N LEU A 142 -6.26 -18.47 10.93
CA LEU A 142 -6.42 -18.98 9.56
C LEU A 142 -7.27 -18.02 8.71
N SER A 143 -8.36 -17.48 9.25
CA SER A 143 -9.13 -16.42 8.60
C SER A 143 -8.26 -15.20 8.33
N PHE A 144 -7.50 -14.74 9.34
CA PHE A 144 -6.58 -13.62 9.18
C PHE A 144 -5.56 -13.84 8.06
N ILE A 145 -4.93 -15.02 7.98
CA ILE A 145 -3.94 -15.33 6.94
C ILE A 145 -4.60 -15.35 5.56
N LEU A 146 -5.79 -15.95 5.42
CA LEU A 146 -6.53 -15.93 4.15
C LEU A 146 -6.93 -14.52 3.73
N ASP A 147 -7.47 -13.72 4.66
CA ASP A 147 -7.90 -12.36 4.39
C ASP A 147 -6.72 -11.44 4.06
N CYS A 148 -5.59 -11.60 4.77
CA CYS A 148 -4.33 -10.94 4.43
C CYS A 148 -3.83 -11.35 3.05
N SER A 149 -3.95 -12.63 2.69
CA SER A 149 -3.57 -13.12 1.37
C SER A 149 -4.48 -12.55 0.25
N ILE A 150 -5.77 -12.34 0.51
CA ILE A 150 -6.71 -11.68 -0.41
C ILE A 150 -6.38 -10.19 -0.54
N VAL A 151 -6.12 -9.49 0.57
CA VAL A 151 -5.66 -8.10 0.56
C VAL A 151 -4.35 -7.96 -0.24
N MET A 152 -3.41 -8.90 -0.06
CA MET A 152 -2.17 -8.98 -0.84
C MET A 152 -2.42 -9.18 -2.33
N GLN A 153 -3.35 -10.05 -2.74
CA GLN A 153 -3.69 -10.23 -4.16
C GLN A 153 -4.31 -8.97 -4.78
N LEU A 154 -5.16 -8.26 -4.02
CA LEU A 154 -5.75 -7.01 -4.46
C LEU A 154 -4.72 -5.88 -4.55
N ILE A 155 -3.69 -5.87 -3.69
CA ILE A 155 -2.61 -4.87 -3.74
C ILE A 155 -1.54 -5.24 -4.78
N LYS A 156 -1.25 -6.51 -5.04
CA LYS A 156 -0.26 -6.96 -6.03
C LYS A 156 -0.69 -6.84 -7.51
N SER A 157 -1.90 -6.37 -7.82
CA SER A 157 -2.26 -6.03 -9.20
C SER A 157 -1.30 -4.98 -9.77
N PRO A 158 -0.56 -5.27 -10.86
CA PRO A 158 0.57 -4.48 -11.27
C PRO A 158 0.12 -3.12 -11.74
N THR A 159 0.56 -2.05 -11.06
CA THR A 159 0.49 -0.69 -11.62
C THR A 159 1.68 0.13 -11.20
N CYS A 160 1.99 1.15 -12.00
CA CYS A 160 3.25 1.88 -12.16
C CYS A 160 4.06 2.26 -10.90
N ILE A 161 3.51 2.14 -9.70
CA ILE A 161 4.22 2.18 -8.41
C ILE A 161 5.19 0.99 -8.26
N ASP A 162 4.90 -0.16 -8.87
CA ASP A 162 5.76 -1.35 -8.81
C ASP A 162 7.12 -1.16 -9.50
N THR A 163 7.25 -0.18 -10.39
CA THR A 163 8.54 0.15 -11.03
C THR A 163 9.53 0.72 -10.01
N ALA A 164 9.08 1.43 -8.97
CA ALA A 164 9.95 1.98 -7.92
C ALA A 164 10.50 0.90 -6.98
N ILE A 165 9.75 -0.18 -6.73
CA ILE A 165 10.21 -1.31 -5.90
C ILE A 165 11.33 -2.08 -6.62
N LYS A 166 11.31 -2.13 -7.97
CA LYS A 166 12.37 -2.79 -8.76
C LYS A 166 13.65 -1.96 -8.91
N CYS A 167 13.62 -0.67 -8.59
CA CYS A 167 14.78 0.23 -8.72
C CYS A 167 15.59 0.39 -7.42
N LYS A 168 15.28 -0.34 -6.34
CA LYS A 168 16.00 -0.28 -5.07
C LYS A 168 16.77 -1.57 -4.71
N SER A 169 17.24 -2.31 -5.73
CA SER A 169 18.34 -3.26 -5.55
C SER A 169 19.66 -2.56 -5.86
N PRO A 170 20.48 -2.18 -4.87
CA PRO A 170 21.89 -1.88 -5.09
C PRO A 170 22.61 -3.19 -5.45
N GLY A 171 23.60 -3.08 -6.33
CA GLY A 171 24.23 -4.23 -6.98
C GLY A 171 24.75 -5.30 -6.03
N ILE A 172 24.62 -6.55 -6.49
CA ILE A 172 25.58 -7.59 -6.16
C ILE A 172 26.57 -7.61 -7.32
N THR A 173 27.73 -7.02 -7.09
CA THR A 173 28.95 -7.33 -7.82
C THR A 173 29.30 -8.79 -7.60
N SER A 174 29.48 -9.54 -8.67
CA SER A 174 30.59 -10.49 -8.79
C SER A 174 30.90 -10.71 -10.27
#